data_AF-A0A1M4ZDC7-F1
#
_entry.id   AF-A0A1M4ZDC7-F1
#
_cell.length_a   1.000
_cell.length_b   1.000
_cell.length_c   1.000
_cell.angle_alpha   90.00
_cell.angle_beta   90.00
_cell.angle_gamma   90.00
#
_symmetry.space_group_name_H-M   'P 1'
#
loop_
_entity.id
_entity.type
_entity.pdbx_description
1 polymer ?
#
loop_
_entity_poly.entity_id
_entity_poly.type
_entity_poly.pdbx_seq_one_letter_code
_entity_poly.pdbx_strand_id
1 'polypeptide(L)'
;MPIEYVYTEPEEITCLKIKVPVVLAEEEAQVLVDSTITLPELAKKVDHIDAKVEDLEAEPVFIHEHIGSWYPKISNEWKNHFKHIAGHVAVVKKIIISGVLHKQIFYVNNRDEVKHFAENVPFTKMVELREPQAVLREDDVMVQFPKPKFDITWELVRASRLHQVGVIIVRVKVVEERQIYVQLCPSPELCPPGNLLEDPGFEQWAGNVPVFWGATANVAPTNVVHTGSFAAELGVADPGSTAVIFQTVRRNIAPARAYKLTFWARENVAPGTHPVSAFNLVAEVRFFDRNGVQIDGAVQSIGSVNIPDNNYQQFTVNVPASPAGARTALVRFTFNPATGNTNTVKIDDVSFECVGGFPTS
;
A
#
# COMPACT_ATOMS: atom_id res chain seq x y z
N MET A 1 9.21 -16.67 5.57
CA MET A 1 10.47 -15.92 5.43
C MET A 1 10.45 -15.23 4.07
N PRO A 2 10.89 -13.97 3.94
CA PRO A 2 10.90 -13.30 2.64
C PRO A 2 11.91 -14.00 1.73
N ILE A 3 11.45 -14.38 0.54
CA ILE A 3 12.24 -15.05 -0.49
C ILE A 3 12.92 -13.93 -1.29
N GLU A 4 14.25 -13.95 -1.37
CA GLU A 4 15.00 -13.03 -2.23
C GLU A 4 15.17 -13.65 -3.62
N TYR A 5 14.80 -12.90 -4.65
CA TYR A 5 15.04 -13.23 -6.04
C TYR A 5 16.16 -12.31 -6.56
N VAL A 6 17.22 -12.89 -7.13
CA VAL A 6 18.21 -12.12 -7.88
C VAL A 6 17.60 -11.83 -9.24
N TYR A 7 17.16 -10.59 -9.44
CA TYR A 7 16.60 -10.14 -10.70
C TYR A 7 17.70 -9.45 -11.52
N THR A 8 17.87 -9.90 -12.75
CA THR A 8 18.77 -9.27 -13.73
C THR A 8 17.92 -8.83 -14.91
N GLU A 9 17.18 -7.73 -14.75
CA GLU A 9 16.61 -7.01 -15.87
C GLU A 9 17.21 -5.61 -15.98
N PRO A 10 17.33 -5.07 -17.21
CA PRO A 10 17.91 -3.76 -17.48
C PRO A 10 16.95 -2.58 -17.20
N GLU A 11 15.88 -2.76 -16.43
CA GLU A 11 14.92 -1.70 -16.11
C GLU A 11 15.21 -1.01 -14.77
N GLU A 12 14.95 0.30 -14.70
CA GLU A 12 15.04 1.08 -13.46
C GLU A 12 13.97 0.64 -12.44
N ILE A 13 14.35 -0.22 -11.50
CA ILE A 13 13.47 -0.66 -10.41
C ILE A 13 13.31 0.43 -9.34
N THR A 14 12.07 0.63 -8.86
CA THR A 14 11.83 1.47 -7.68
C THR A 14 11.91 0.61 -6.42
N CYS A 15 12.91 0.86 -5.58
CA CYS A 15 13.08 0.16 -4.31
C CYS A 15 12.68 1.03 -3.12
N LEU A 16 12.05 0.42 -2.12
CA LEU A 16 11.81 1.03 -0.81
C LEU A 16 12.71 0.37 0.23
N LYS A 17 13.41 1.18 1.03
CA LYS A 17 14.13 0.70 2.19
C LYS A 17 13.15 0.54 3.36
N ILE A 18 12.99 -0.69 3.86
CA ILE A 18 12.10 -0.99 4.98
C ILE A 18 12.88 -1.60 6.15
N LYS A 19 12.34 -1.41 7.36
CA LYS A 19 12.84 -2.04 8.59
C LYS A 19 11.92 -3.21 8.93
N VAL A 20 12.48 -4.42 9.06
CA VAL A 20 11.72 -5.65 9.33
C VAL A 20 12.35 -6.46 10.48
N PRO A 21 11.55 -7.03 11.39
CA PRO A 21 12.05 -7.96 12.40
C PRO A 21 12.19 -9.36 11.78
N VAL A 22 13.41 -9.89 11.73
CA VAL A 22 13.67 -11.27 11.31
C VAL A 22 13.66 -12.18 12.53
N VAL A 23 12.84 -13.23 12.51
CA VAL A 23 12.76 -14.19 13.62
C VAL A 23 13.95 -15.14 13.57
N LEU A 24 14.72 -15.19 14.66
CA LEU A 24 15.87 -16.08 14.81
C LEU A 24 15.49 -17.38 15.51
N ALA A 25 14.70 -17.29 16.58
CA ALA A 25 14.26 -18.45 17.35
C ALA A 25 12.94 -18.17 18.09
N GLU A 26 12.19 -19.24 18.38
CA GLU A 26 11.00 -19.21 19.22
C GLU A 26 11.06 -20.40 20.19
N GLU A 27 11.04 -20.13 21.49
CA GLU A 27 11.12 -21.15 22.54
C GLU A 27 10.06 -20.92 23.61
N GLU A 28 9.67 -21.98 24.30
CA GLU A 28 8.77 -21.91 25.46
C GLU A 28 9.52 -22.31 26.72
N ALA A 29 9.46 -21.46 27.75
CA ALA A 29 10.10 -21.67 29.02
C ALA A 29 9.05 -21.76 30.14
N GLN A 30 9.26 -22.71 31.04
CA GLN A 30 8.45 -22.85 32.24
C GLN A 30 9.30 -22.48 33.47
N VAL A 31 8.73 -21.64 34.32
CA VAL A 31 9.34 -21.19 35.58
C VAL A 31 8.45 -21.64 36.71
N LEU A 32 9.01 -22.47 37.60
CA LEU A 32 8.34 -22.89 38.82
C LEU A 32 8.67 -21.90 39.95
N VAL A 33 7.64 -21.38 40.60
CA VAL A 33 7.74 -20.49 41.75
C VAL A 33 7.09 -21.20 42.93
N ASP A 34 7.91 -21.65 43.88
CA ASP A 34 7.46 -22.25 45.13
C ASP A 34 7.65 -21.22 46.26
N SER A 35 6.55 -20.87 46.94
CA SER A 35 6.56 -19.89 48.02
C SER A 35 5.71 -20.35 49.19
N THR A 36 6.24 -20.18 50.39
CA THR A 36 5.47 -20.27 51.64
C THR A 36 5.50 -18.91 52.33
N ILE A 37 4.33 -18.32 52.54
CA ILE A 37 4.19 -17.05 53.24
C ILE A 37 3.46 -17.19 54.56
N THR A 38 3.69 -16.20 55.43
CA THR A 38 2.88 -15.99 56.63
C THR A 38 1.88 -14.88 56.35
N LEU A 39 0.58 -15.18 56.44
CA LEU A 39 -0.49 -14.20 56.32
C LEU A 39 -0.43 -13.20 57.48
N PRO A 40 -0.75 -11.91 57.28
CA PRO A 40 -0.72 -10.89 58.32
C PRO A 40 -1.64 -11.18 59.51
N GLU A 41 -2.70 -11.96 59.27
CA GLU A 41 -3.70 -12.35 60.27
C GLU A 41 -4.09 -13.82 60.08
N LEU A 42 -4.76 -14.39 61.09
CA LEU A 42 -5.31 -15.75 61.01
C LEU A 42 -6.46 -15.79 59.99
N ALA A 43 -6.32 -16.66 58.99
CA ALA A 43 -7.29 -16.99 57.97
C ALA A 43 -8.01 -18.30 58.26
N LYS A 44 -9.32 -18.32 58.01
CA LYS A 44 -10.15 -19.53 57.98
C LYS A 44 -10.00 -20.28 56.66
N LYS A 45 -9.94 -19.54 55.55
CA LYS A 45 -9.77 -20.06 54.18
C LYS A 45 -9.15 -19.01 53.27
N VAL A 46 -8.49 -19.47 52.21
CA VAL A 46 -8.13 -18.65 51.04
C VAL A 46 -9.24 -18.81 50.01
N ASP A 47 -9.71 -17.71 49.45
CA ASP A 47 -10.80 -17.69 48.47
C ASP A 47 -10.26 -17.86 47.05
N HIS A 48 -9.39 -16.96 46.61
CA HIS A 48 -8.67 -17.03 45.35
C HIS A 48 -7.37 -16.21 45.41
N ILE A 49 -6.49 -16.44 44.45
CA ILE A 49 -5.27 -15.67 44.26
C ILE A 49 -5.29 -15.11 42.84
N ASP A 50 -5.33 -13.79 42.72
CA ASP A 50 -5.13 -13.12 41.44
C ASP A 50 -3.64 -12.91 41.23
N ALA A 51 -3.16 -13.09 40.00
CA ALA A 51 -1.76 -12.83 39.70
C ALA A 51 -1.55 -12.22 38.32
N LYS A 52 -0.37 -11.62 38.15
CA LYS A 52 0.13 -11.14 36.88
C LYS A 52 1.66 -11.19 36.88
N VAL A 53 2.24 -11.33 35.70
CA VAL A 53 3.67 -11.17 35.49
C VAL A 53 3.92 -9.71 35.17
N GLU A 54 4.79 -9.08 35.95
CA GLU A 54 5.25 -7.70 35.78
C GLU A 54 6.74 -7.67 35.49
N ASP A 55 7.20 -6.56 34.91
CA ASP A 55 8.62 -6.28 34.65
C ASP A 55 9.34 -7.44 33.93
N LEU A 56 8.66 -8.07 32.97
CA LEU A 56 9.21 -9.17 32.20
C LEU A 56 10.25 -8.65 31.20
N GLU A 57 11.50 -8.97 31.45
CA GLU A 57 12.66 -8.56 30.67
C GLU A 57 13.47 -9.77 30.21
N ALA A 58 14.24 -9.60 29.14
CA ALA A 58 15.14 -10.62 28.63
C ALA A 58 16.46 -10.02 28.18
N GLU A 59 17.54 -10.72 28.53
CA GLU A 59 18.89 -10.41 28.12
C GLU A 59 19.44 -11.58 27.27
N PRO A 60 19.64 -11.39 25.95
CA PRO A 60 20.34 -12.37 25.13
C PRO A 60 21.82 -12.43 25.55
N VAL A 61 22.35 -13.64 25.66
CA VAL A 61 23.76 -13.87 25.96
C VAL A 61 24.49 -14.18 24.67
N PHE A 62 25.42 -13.30 24.31
CA PHE A 62 26.25 -13.43 23.12
C PHE A 62 27.61 -14.04 23.43
N ILE A 63 28.08 -14.88 22.53
CA ILE A 63 29.46 -15.32 22.44
C ILE A 63 30.03 -14.91 21.07
N HIS A 64 31.31 -14.57 21.04
CA HIS A 64 32.01 -14.21 19.83
C HIS A 64 32.87 -15.39 19.38
N GLU A 65 32.51 -16.02 18.27
CA GLU A 65 33.21 -17.18 17.75
C GLU A 65 33.70 -16.95 16.32
N HIS A 66 34.80 -17.62 15.94
CA HIS A 66 35.36 -17.46 14.60
C HIS A 66 34.39 -18.05 13.59
N ILE A 67 34.10 -17.33 12.51
CA ILE A 67 33.10 -17.76 11.51
C ILE A 67 33.46 -19.11 10.85
N GLY A 68 34.75 -19.43 10.78
CA GLY A 68 35.25 -20.73 10.32
C GLY A 68 35.05 -21.89 11.31
N SER A 69 34.69 -21.65 12.57
CA SER A 69 34.24 -22.71 13.48
C SER A 69 32.76 -23.05 13.28
N TRP A 70 32.06 -22.25 12.47
CA TRP A 70 30.63 -22.28 12.22
C TRP A 70 30.31 -22.69 10.78
N TYR A 71 30.64 -23.94 10.44
CA TYR A 71 30.05 -24.61 9.28
C TYR A 71 28.76 -25.32 9.75
N PRO A 72 27.62 -25.14 9.09
CA PRO A 72 26.52 -24.34 9.62
C PRO A 72 25.41 -25.15 10.33
N LYS A 73 24.97 -24.67 11.51
CA LYS A 73 23.56 -24.71 11.93
C LYS A 73 22.78 -23.47 11.48
N ILE A 74 23.42 -22.63 10.69
CA ILE A 74 22.77 -21.62 9.88
C ILE A 74 22.01 -22.40 8.77
N SER A 75 20.70 -22.22 8.63
CA SER A 75 19.93 -22.94 7.61
C SER A 75 20.60 -22.77 6.23
N ASN A 76 20.50 -23.76 5.33
CA ASN A 76 21.10 -23.68 3.98
C ASN A 76 20.72 -22.39 3.22
N GLU A 77 19.64 -21.73 3.63
CA GLU A 77 19.11 -20.49 3.06
C GLU A 77 19.99 -19.25 3.36
N TRP A 78 20.87 -19.33 4.36
CA TRP A 78 21.63 -18.19 4.90
C TRP A 78 23.13 -18.22 4.58
N LYS A 79 23.63 -19.31 3.96
CA LYS A 79 25.06 -19.50 3.62
C LYS A 79 25.67 -18.36 2.82
N ASN A 80 24.88 -17.75 1.92
CA ASN A 80 25.37 -16.69 1.04
C ASN A 80 25.43 -15.31 1.71
N HIS A 81 24.76 -15.11 2.85
CA HIS A 81 24.73 -13.82 3.53
C HIS A 81 26.00 -13.58 4.36
N PHE A 82 26.56 -14.66 4.91
CA PHE A 82 27.78 -14.65 5.70
C PHE A 82 29.05 -14.89 4.87
N LYS A 83 28.93 -15.12 3.56
CA LYS A 83 30.06 -15.45 2.67
C LYS A 83 31.14 -14.38 2.58
N HIS A 84 30.81 -13.13 2.91
CA HIS A 84 31.71 -11.98 2.89
C HIS A 84 32.13 -11.51 4.29
N ILE A 85 31.61 -12.12 5.35
CA ILE A 85 31.96 -11.76 6.73
C ILE A 85 33.21 -12.53 7.11
N ALA A 86 34.27 -11.81 7.50
CA ALA A 86 35.52 -12.37 7.97
C ALA A 86 35.71 -12.04 9.46
N GLY A 87 36.23 -13.00 10.24
CA GLY A 87 36.53 -12.81 11.66
C GLY A 87 35.53 -13.46 12.60
N HIS A 88 35.29 -12.83 13.76
CA HIS A 88 34.37 -13.32 14.77
C HIS A 88 32.93 -12.86 14.49
N VAL A 89 31.96 -13.73 14.75
CA VAL A 89 30.52 -13.44 14.66
C VAL A 89 29.89 -13.60 16.04
N ALA A 90 28.96 -12.70 16.37
CA ALA A 90 28.16 -12.79 17.57
C ALA A 90 27.11 -13.91 17.41
N VAL A 91 27.01 -14.77 18.42
CA VAL A 91 26.10 -15.91 18.43
C VAL A 91 25.29 -15.88 19.70
N VAL A 92 23.97 -15.97 19.57
CA VAL A 92 23.04 -16.14 20.69
C VAL A 92 22.63 -17.60 20.83
N LYS A 93 22.74 -18.14 22.04
CA LYS A 93 22.30 -19.51 22.39
C LYS A 93 21.50 -19.55 23.68
N LYS A 94 21.70 -18.59 24.57
CA LYS A 94 21.06 -18.52 25.86
C LYS A 94 20.45 -17.14 26.05
N ILE A 95 19.32 -17.12 26.74
CA ILE A 95 18.59 -15.89 27.08
C ILE A 95 18.28 -15.98 28.56
N ILE A 96 18.58 -14.92 29.30
CA ILE A 96 18.20 -14.80 30.69
C ILE A 96 16.88 -14.04 30.69
N ILE A 97 15.79 -14.68 31.16
CA ILE A 97 14.52 -14.00 31.38
C ILE A 97 14.40 -13.68 32.87
N SER A 98 13.85 -12.51 33.19
CA SER A 98 13.58 -12.09 34.57
C SER A 98 12.27 -11.33 34.65
N GLY A 99 11.65 -11.35 35.81
CA GLY A 99 10.46 -10.55 36.09
C GLY A 99 9.92 -10.81 37.49
N VAL A 100 8.73 -10.29 37.76
CA VAL A 100 8.07 -10.41 39.06
C VAL A 100 6.69 -11.04 38.88
N LEU A 101 6.42 -12.12 39.61
CA LEU A 101 5.07 -12.63 39.79
C LEU A 101 4.40 -11.82 40.91
N HIS A 102 3.59 -10.84 40.52
CA HIS A 102 2.76 -10.08 41.45
C HIS A 102 1.48 -10.86 41.73
N LYS A 103 1.22 -11.15 43.01
CA LYS A 103 0.05 -11.90 43.48
C LYS A 103 -0.75 -11.04 44.45
N GLN A 104 -2.07 -11.10 44.35
CA GLN A 104 -3.03 -10.58 45.31
C GLN A 104 -3.82 -11.76 45.89
N ILE A 105 -3.65 -11.98 47.18
CA ILE A 105 -4.20 -13.16 47.87
C ILE A 105 -5.43 -12.73 48.64
N PHE A 106 -6.60 -13.22 48.26
CA PHE A 106 -7.87 -12.94 48.92
C PHE A 106 -8.22 -14.07 49.90
N TYR A 107 -8.48 -13.72 51.15
CA TYR A 107 -8.75 -14.68 52.22
C TYR A 107 -9.80 -14.18 53.21
N VAL A 108 -10.41 -15.11 53.95
CA VAL A 108 -11.38 -14.81 55.00
C VAL A 108 -10.70 -14.96 56.36
N ASN A 109 -10.72 -13.91 57.18
CA ASN A 109 -10.10 -13.94 58.51
C ASN A 109 -10.99 -14.62 59.56
N ASN A 110 -10.50 -14.71 60.81
CA ASN A 110 -11.27 -15.29 61.91
C ASN A 110 -12.56 -14.55 62.28
N ARG A 111 -12.77 -13.32 61.79
CA ARG A 111 -13.97 -12.50 62.01
C ARG A 111 -14.95 -12.55 60.83
N ASP A 112 -14.76 -13.47 59.89
CA ASP A 112 -15.56 -13.59 58.65
C ASP A 112 -15.49 -12.35 57.74
N GLU A 113 -14.40 -11.59 57.83
CA GLU A 113 -14.12 -10.46 56.94
C GLU A 113 -13.24 -10.91 55.76
N VAL A 114 -13.53 -10.41 54.56
CA VAL A 114 -12.66 -10.58 53.39
C VAL A 114 -11.49 -9.60 53.50
N LYS A 115 -10.27 -10.12 53.41
CA LYS A 115 -9.02 -9.36 53.39
C LYS A 115 -8.23 -9.71 52.14
N HIS A 116 -7.26 -8.87 51.81
CA HIS A 116 -6.32 -9.14 50.74
C HIS A 116 -4.89 -8.78 51.16
N PHE A 117 -3.91 -9.48 50.58
CA PHE A 117 -2.49 -9.28 50.83
C PHE A 117 -1.71 -9.46 49.53
N ALA A 118 -0.83 -8.50 49.23
CA ALA A 118 -0.02 -8.53 48.02
C ALA A 118 1.35 -9.18 48.29
N GLU A 119 1.79 -10.02 47.36
CA GLU A 119 3.10 -10.68 47.39
C GLU A 119 3.77 -10.56 46.03
N ASN A 120 5.03 -10.11 46.02
CA ASN A 120 5.87 -10.06 44.83
C ASN A 120 6.92 -11.16 44.91
N VAL A 121 6.95 -12.04 43.91
CA VAL A 121 7.96 -13.09 43.83
C VAL A 121 8.81 -12.88 42.58
N PRO A 122 10.06 -12.38 42.71
CA PRO A 122 10.95 -12.27 41.58
C PRO A 122 11.34 -13.65 41.07
N PHE A 123 11.48 -13.78 39.76
CA PHE A 123 11.99 -15.00 39.14
C PHE A 123 13.04 -14.68 38.09
N THR A 124 13.94 -15.63 37.88
CA THR A 124 14.85 -15.63 36.74
C THR A 124 14.96 -17.03 36.15
N LYS A 125 15.13 -17.12 34.84
CA LYS A 125 15.30 -18.39 34.15
C LYS A 125 16.24 -18.22 32.97
N MET A 126 17.21 -19.11 32.87
CA MET A 126 18.01 -19.23 31.65
C MET A 126 17.26 -20.15 30.68
N VAL A 127 16.95 -19.60 29.51
CA VAL A 127 16.35 -20.32 28.38
C VAL A 127 17.46 -20.64 27.39
N GLU A 128 17.58 -21.90 27.02
CA GLU A 128 18.52 -22.33 26.00
C GLU A 128 17.76 -22.51 24.68
N LEU A 129 18.20 -21.80 23.64
CA LEU A 129 17.67 -21.94 22.29
C LEU A 129 17.97 -23.34 21.78
N ARG A 130 17.07 -23.99 21.04
CA ARG A 130 17.33 -25.31 20.46
C ARG A 130 18.60 -25.32 19.61
N GLU A 131 18.78 -24.27 18.82
CA GLU A 131 19.95 -24.08 17.98
C GLU A 131 20.56 -22.70 18.22
N PRO A 132 21.90 -22.61 18.33
CA PRO A 132 22.55 -21.31 18.41
C PRO A 132 22.29 -20.54 17.11
N GLN A 133 22.09 -19.23 17.21
CA GLN A 133 21.77 -18.35 16.08
C GLN A 133 22.85 -17.28 15.94
N ALA A 134 23.42 -17.17 14.74
CA ALA A 134 24.35 -16.08 14.41
C ALA A 134 23.56 -14.78 14.16
N VAL A 135 24.10 -13.67 14.64
CA VAL A 135 23.50 -12.33 14.48
C VAL A 135 24.50 -11.39 13.80
N LEU A 136 23.98 -10.38 13.10
CA LEU A 136 24.80 -9.38 12.41
C LEU A 136 25.19 -8.24 13.35
N ARG A 137 24.24 -7.77 14.16
CA ARG A 137 24.45 -6.69 15.14
C ARG A 137 23.73 -7.01 16.45
N GLU A 138 24.48 -7.08 17.54
CA GLU A 138 23.93 -7.37 18.87
C GLU A 138 22.88 -6.34 19.30
N ASP A 139 23.13 -5.05 19.01
CA ASP A 139 22.22 -3.93 19.34
C ASP A 139 20.85 -4.00 18.63
N ASP A 140 20.73 -4.79 17.55
CA ASP A 140 19.47 -4.98 16.82
C ASP A 140 18.71 -6.22 17.28
N VAL A 141 19.28 -7.02 18.18
CA VAL A 141 18.64 -8.24 18.70
C VAL A 141 17.68 -7.87 19.82
N MET A 142 16.42 -8.21 19.62
CA MET A 142 15.36 -7.98 20.59
C MET A 142 14.68 -9.29 20.95
N VAL A 143 14.23 -9.38 22.19
CA VAL A 143 13.41 -10.49 22.66
C VAL A 143 11.99 -10.01 22.85
N GLN A 144 11.06 -10.65 22.16
CA GLN A 144 9.64 -10.39 22.26
C GLN A 144 8.95 -11.46 23.09
N PHE A 145 8.00 -11.04 23.92
CA PHE A 145 7.17 -11.92 24.72
C PHE A 145 5.72 -11.86 24.24
N PRO A 146 5.21 -12.92 23.60
CA PRO A 146 3.78 -13.16 23.58
C PRO A 146 3.24 -13.20 25.02
N LYS A 147 1.95 -12.88 25.19
CA LYS A 147 1.32 -12.76 26.53
C LYS A 147 1.65 -13.98 27.41
N PRO A 148 2.34 -13.80 28.55
CA PRO A 148 2.72 -14.89 29.43
C PRO A 148 1.46 -15.52 30.04
N LYS A 149 1.53 -16.83 30.30
CA LYS A 149 0.50 -17.58 31.00
C LYS A 149 1.03 -17.97 32.37
N PHE A 150 0.14 -18.14 33.33
CA PHE A 150 0.50 -18.66 34.64
C PHE A 150 -0.63 -19.52 35.20
N ASP A 151 -0.26 -20.41 36.11
CA ASP A 151 -1.17 -21.19 36.94
C ASP A 151 -0.67 -21.13 38.39
N ILE A 152 -1.56 -21.01 39.36
CA ILE A 152 -1.19 -20.98 40.78
C ILE A 152 -2.08 -21.95 41.53
N THR A 153 -1.45 -22.89 42.23
CA THR A 153 -2.09 -23.78 43.20
C THR A 153 -1.67 -23.38 44.61
N TRP A 154 -2.56 -23.50 45.58
CA TRP A 154 -2.28 -23.14 46.97
C TRP A 154 -2.88 -24.10 47.98
N GLU A 155 -2.27 -24.14 49.17
CA GLU A 155 -2.74 -24.88 50.33
C GLU A 155 -2.54 -24.07 51.60
N LEU A 156 -3.62 -23.86 52.37
CA LEU A 156 -3.55 -23.24 53.69
C LEU A 156 -3.09 -24.27 54.73
N VAL A 157 -1.77 -24.45 54.86
CA VAL A 157 -1.12 -25.43 55.74
C VAL A 157 -1.53 -25.22 57.22
N ARG A 158 -1.67 -23.96 57.65
CA ARG A 158 -2.21 -23.55 58.95
C ARG A 158 -2.91 -22.21 58.81
N ALA A 159 -3.69 -21.79 59.81
CA ALA A 159 -4.45 -20.54 59.78
C ALA A 159 -3.66 -19.28 59.34
N SER A 160 -2.34 -19.21 59.57
CA SER A 160 -1.51 -18.11 59.05
C SER A 160 -0.45 -18.52 58.04
N ARG A 161 -0.36 -19.79 57.62
CA ARG A 161 0.72 -20.29 56.75
C ARG A 161 0.15 -20.82 55.44
N LEU A 162 0.45 -20.11 54.35
CA LEU A 162 -0.04 -20.42 53.01
C LEU A 162 1.12 -20.89 52.13
N HIS A 163 1.03 -22.12 51.65
CA HIS A 163 1.95 -22.70 50.67
C HIS A 163 1.36 -22.52 49.27
N GLN A 164 2.19 -22.13 48.30
CA GLN A 164 1.78 -21.78 46.95
C GLN A 164 2.79 -22.31 45.95
N VAL A 165 2.29 -22.89 44.87
CA VAL A 165 3.09 -23.33 43.73
C VAL A 165 2.54 -22.64 42.49
N GLY A 166 3.35 -21.76 41.90
CA GLY A 166 3.06 -21.06 40.65
C GLY A 166 3.87 -21.66 39.50
N VAL A 167 3.24 -21.87 38.36
CA VAL A 167 3.92 -22.21 37.09
C VAL A 167 3.70 -21.06 36.13
N ILE A 168 4.79 -20.43 35.69
CA ILE A 168 4.78 -19.37 34.69
C ILE A 168 5.26 -19.96 33.37
N ILE A 169 4.48 -19.78 32.31
CA ILE A 169 4.80 -20.21 30.96
C ILE A 169 5.05 -18.95 30.11
N VAL A 170 6.31 -18.75 29.76
CA VAL A 170 6.76 -17.62 28.94
C VAL A 170 7.18 -18.15 27.58
N ARG A 171 6.63 -17.57 26.52
CA ARG A 171 7.13 -17.78 25.16
C ARG A 171 8.13 -16.68 24.83
N VAL A 172 9.28 -17.08 24.33
CA VAL A 172 10.41 -16.19 24.02
C VAL A 172 10.61 -16.20 22.52
N LYS A 173 10.49 -15.04 21.88
CA LYS A 173 10.72 -14.88 20.45
C LYS A 173 11.89 -13.95 20.21
N VAL A 174 13.01 -14.50 19.77
CA VAL A 174 14.22 -13.73 19.45
C VAL A 174 14.10 -13.20 18.04
N VAL A 175 14.25 -11.90 17.87
CA VAL A 175 14.23 -11.23 16.56
C VAL A 175 15.45 -10.35 16.41
N GLU A 176 15.88 -10.15 15.18
CA GLU A 176 16.88 -9.14 14.82
C GLU A 176 16.24 -8.12 13.88
N GLU A 177 16.33 -6.83 14.22
CA GLU A 177 15.85 -5.77 13.37
C GLU A 177 16.78 -5.56 12.17
N ARG A 178 16.25 -5.65 10.96
CA ARG A 178 17.04 -5.53 9.73
C ARG A 178 16.48 -4.50 8.78
N GLN A 179 17.37 -3.85 8.04
CA GLN A 179 17.03 -2.95 6.95
C GLN A 179 17.22 -3.66 5.62
N ILE A 180 16.14 -3.87 4.88
CA ILE A 180 16.18 -4.49 3.55
C ILE A 180 15.61 -3.54 2.50
N TYR A 181 16.04 -3.71 1.25
CA TYR A 181 15.42 -3.07 0.11
C TYR A 181 14.38 -4.03 -0.48
N VAL A 182 13.13 -3.58 -0.58
CA VAL A 182 12.08 -4.32 -1.28
C VAL A 182 11.76 -3.62 -2.60
N GLN A 183 11.60 -4.40 -3.67
CA GLN A 183 11.09 -3.89 -4.93
C GLN A 183 9.62 -3.55 -4.76
N LEU A 184 9.25 -2.32 -5.15
CA LEU A 184 7.86 -1.92 -5.20
C LEU A 184 7.26 -2.41 -6.52
N CYS A 185 6.32 -3.34 -6.44
CA CYS A 185 5.44 -3.61 -7.57
C CYS A 185 4.46 -2.45 -7.75
N PRO A 186 4.15 -2.02 -8.99
CA PRO A 186 3.05 -1.08 -9.20
C PRO A 186 1.75 -1.67 -8.59
N SER A 187 0.93 -0.79 -8.00
CA SER A 187 -0.32 -1.16 -7.35
C SER A 187 -1.16 -2.09 -8.24
N PRO A 188 -1.80 -3.14 -7.69
CA PRO A 188 -2.65 -4.06 -8.45
C PRO A 188 -3.94 -3.41 -8.96
N GLU A 189 -4.18 -2.11 -8.76
CA GLU A 189 -5.32 -1.43 -9.36
C GLU A 189 -5.08 -1.28 -10.87
N LEU A 190 -5.46 -2.33 -11.60
CA LEU A 190 -5.19 -2.56 -13.02
C LEU A 190 -5.74 -1.44 -13.91
N CYS A 191 -6.80 -0.77 -13.47
CA CYS A 191 -7.38 0.39 -14.11
C CYS A 191 -7.98 1.30 -13.04
N PRO A 192 -7.63 2.59 -13.02
CA PRO A 192 -8.30 3.54 -12.15
C PRO A 192 -9.77 3.67 -12.57
N PRO A 193 -10.71 3.67 -11.61
CA PRO A 193 -12.12 3.78 -11.91
C PRO A 193 -12.48 5.20 -12.39
N GLY A 194 -13.43 5.25 -13.31
CA GLY A 194 -14.06 6.49 -13.76
C GLY A 194 -13.28 7.26 -14.84
N ASN A 195 -13.84 8.42 -15.18
CA ASN A 195 -13.30 9.32 -16.19
C ASN A 195 -12.03 10.00 -15.65
N LEU A 196 -10.96 9.94 -16.43
CA LEU A 196 -9.66 10.50 -16.07
C LEU A 196 -9.51 11.98 -16.46
N LEU A 197 -10.52 12.56 -17.12
CA LEU A 197 -10.52 13.96 -17.54
C LEU A 197 -11.10 14.87 -16.45
N GLU A 198 -10.56 16.09 -16.38
CA GLU A 198 -11.09 17.19 -15.61
C GLU A 198 -12.09 18.00 -16.47
N ASP A 199 -13.24 18.37 -15.90
CA ASP A 199 -14.33 19.07 -16.60
C ASP A 199 -14.70 18.45 -17.98
N PRO A 200 -15.10 17.18 -18.02
CA PRO A 200 -15.36 16.46 -19.27
C PRO A 200 -16.56 16.96 -20.08
N GLY A 201 -17.50 17.66 -19.45
CA GLY A 201 -18.65 18.29 -20.10
C GLY A 201 -18.38 19.72 -20.57
N PHE A 202 -17.17 20.26 -20.35
CA PHE A 202 -16.85 21.66 -20.68
C PHE A 202 -17.78 22.68 -20.00
N GLU A 203 -17.96 22.58 -18.70
CA GLU A 203 -18.86 23.46 -17.93
C GLU A 203 -18.13 24.69 -17.36
N GLN A 204 -16.80 24.69 -17.35
CA GLN A 204 -16.00 25.71 -16.67
C GLN A 204 -15.20 26.57 -17.67
N TRP A 205 -15.59 27.83 -17.80
CA TRP A 205 -14.98 28.80 -18.74
C TRP A 205 -14.63 30.14 -18.08
N ALA A 206 -13.52 30.72 -18.52
CA ALA A 206 -13.13 32.10 -18.25
C ALA A 206 -13.21 32.91 -19.55
N GLY A 207 -14.39 33.48 -19.85
CA GLY A 207 -14.69 34.01 -21.18
C GLY A 207 -14.74 32.88 -22.21
N ASN A 208 -13.96 32.98 -23.30
CA ASN A 208 -13.88 31.92 -24.32
C ASN A 208 -12.75 30.91 -24.07
N VAL A 209 -12.15 30.91 -22.87
CA VAL A 209 -11.06 30.00 -22.52
C VAL A 209 -11.56 28.93 -21.54
N PRO A 210 -11.50 27.63 -21.86
CA PRO A 210 -11.89 26.58 -20.92
C PRO A 210 -10.87 26.48 -19.78
N VAL A 211 -11.34 26.31 -18.56
CA VAL A 211 -10.48 26.40 -17.35
C VAL A 211 -9.54 25.19 -17.23
N PHE A 212 -10.04 23.99 -17.55
CA PHE A 212 -9.32 22.72 -17.38
C PHE A 212 -8.76 22.15 -18.69
N TRP A 213 -8.99 22.83 -19.81
CA TRP A 213 -8.54 22.39 -21.14
C TRP A 213 -7.67 23.46 -21.79
N GLY A 214 -6.67 23.03 -22.57
CA GLY A 214 -5.97 23.92 -23.50
C GLY A 214 -6.77 24.05 -24.79
N ALA A 215 -6.92 25.26 -25.32
CA ALA A 215 -7.64 25.49 -26.57
C ALA A 215 -7.00 26.61 -27.41
N THR A 216 -7.18 26.51 -28.72
CA THR A 216 -6.88 27.63 -29.65
C THR A 216 -7.96 28.70 -29.57
N ALA A 217 -7.67 29.92 -30.04
CA ALA A 217 -8.63 31.03 -30.06
C ALA A 217 -9.91 30.78 -30.89
N ASN A 218 -9.93 29.77 -31.76
CA ASN A 218 -11.08 29.37 -32.56
C ASN A 218 -12.00 28.35 -31.87
N VAL A 219 -12.04 28.38 -30.54
CA VAL A 219 -12.89 27.57 -29.67
C VAL A 219 -13.61 28.50 -28.70
N ALA A 220 -14.90 28.28 -28.45
CA ALA A 220 -15.69 29.06 -27.49
C ALA A 220 -16.78 28.19 -26.82
N PRO A 221 -17.32 28.62 -25.67
CA PRO A 221 -18.46 27.95 -25.05
C PRO A 221 -19.73 28.13 -25.89
N THR A 222 -20.62 27.16 -25.83
CA THR A 222 -21.96 27.22 -26.43
C THR A 222 -23.02 26.65 -25.48
N ASN A 223 -24.23 27.20 -25.51
CA ASN A 223 -25.36 26.70 -24.71
C ASN A 223 -26.18 25.63 -25.46
N VAL A 224 -25.69 25.20 -26.62
CA VAL A 224 -26.26 24.11 -27.40
C VAL A 224 -25.56 22.83 -26.99
N VAL A 225 -26.09 22.22 -25.92
CA VAL A 225 -25.42 21.16 -25.17
C VAL A 225 -26.05 19.79 -25.39
N HIS A 226 -25.31 18.73 -25.08
CA HIS A 226 -25.84 17.39 -24.89
C HIS A 226 -26.35 17.24 -23.45
N THR A 227 -25.55 17.61 -22.45
CA THR A 227 -25.97 17.74 -21.06
C THR A 227 -25.39 19.00 -20.41
N GLY A 228 -25.82 19.34 -19.19
CA GLY A 228 -25.26 20.50 -18.47
C GLY A 228 -25.69 21.85 -19.04
N SER A 229 -24.78 22.84 -18.98
CA SER A 229 -25.04 24.24 -19.35
C SER A 229 -24.17 24.72 -20.50
N PHE A 230 -22.99 24.15 -20.69
CA PHE A 230 -22.06 24.53 -21.75
C PHE A 230 -21.50 23.32 -22.48
N ALA A 231 -21.09 23.54 -23.73
CA ALA A 231 -20.31 22.61 -24.52
C ALA A 231 -19.19 23.39 -25.24
N ALA A 232 -18.24 22.70 -25.86
CA ALA A 232 -17.17 23.34 -26.64
C ALA A 232 -17.54 23.41 -28.13
N GLU A 233 -17.56 24.61 -28.72
CA GLU A 233 -17.73 24.81 -30.16
C GLU A 233 -16.39 25.15 -30.83
N LEU A 234 -16.01 24.35 -31.83
CA LEU A 234 -14.78 24.49 -32.60
C LEU A 234 -15.10 25.09 -33.98
N GLY A 235 -14.31 26.06 -34.42
CA GLY A 235 -14.49 26.75 -35.70
C GLY A 235 -15.39 27.98 -35.61
N VAL A 236 -15.82 28.38 -34.41
CA VAL A 236 -16.83 29.42 -34.20
C VAL A 236 -16.39 30.83 -34.60
N ALA A 237 -15.11 31.16 -34.41
CA ALA A 237 -14.59 32.48 -34.77
C ALA A 237 -14.26 32.56 -36.27
N ASP A 238 -13.77 31.45 -36.83
CA ASP A 238 -13.48 31.30 -38.26
C ASP A 238 -13.65 29.82 -38.68
N PRO A 239 -14.77 29.45 -39.35
CA PRO A 239 -15.02 28.07 -39.75
C PRO A 239 -14.09 27.60 -40.88
N GLY A 240 -13.30 28.49 -41.48
CA GLY A 240 -12.25 28.16 -42.46
C GLY A 240 -10.89 27.85 -41.83
N SER A 241 -10.74 28.04 -40.52
CA SER A 241 -9.47 27.86 -39.81
C SER A 241 -9.52 26.68 -38.83
N THR A 242 -8.39 25.99 -38.67
CA THR A 242 -8.25 24.89 -37.70
C THR A 242 -8.55 25.36 -36.27
N ALA A 243 -9.21 24.51 -35.48
CA ALA A 243 -9.40 24.71 -34.05
C ALA A 243 -8.98 23.45 -33.29
N VAL A 244 -8.36 23.63 -32.12
CA VAL A 244 -7.88 22.52 -31.27
C VAL A 244 -8.33 22.74 -29.83
N ILE A 245 -8.80 21.69 -29.18
CA ILE A 245 -8.98 21.61 -27.73
C ILE A 245 -8.35 20.32 -27.20
N PHE A 246 -7.65 20.38 -26.07
CA PHE A 246 -6.90 19.25 -25.53
C PHE A 246 -6.73 19.31 -24.02
N GLN A 247 -6.52 18.14 -23.39
CA GLN A 247 -6.18 18.04 -21.97
C GLN A 247 -5.10 16.97 -21.78
N THR A 248 -4.13 17.27 -20.91
CA THR A 248 -3.11 16.31 -20.51
C THR A 248 -3.52 15.63 -19.21
N VAL A 249 -3.75 14.33 -19.25
CA VAL A 249 -4.01 13.48 -18.11
C VAL A 249 -2.67 13.02 -17.51
N ARG A 250 -2.35 13.52 -16.32
CA ARG A 250 -1.05 13.28 -15.66
C ARG A 250 -1.09 12.28 -14.52
N ARG A 251 -2.29 11.91 -14.06
CA ARG A 251 -2.49 11.00 -12.93
C ARG A 251 -3.15 9.75 -13.45
N ASN A 252 -2.87 8.62 -12.79
CA ASN A 252 -3.67 7.40 -12.97
C ASN A 252 -3.63 6.83 -14.41
N ILE A 253 -2.53 7.03 -15.15
CA ILE A 253 -2.29 6.27 -16.40
C ILE A 253 -1.57 4.96 -16.07
N ALA A 254 -2.23 3.85 -16.38
CA ALA A 254 -1.74 2.49 -16.27
C ALA A 254 -1.13 2.05 -17.62
N PRO A 255 0.14 1.60 -17.64
CA PRO A 255 0.75 1.05 -18.85
C PRO A 255 0.18 -0.34 -19.16
N ALA A 256 0.29 -0.76 -20.42
CA ALA A 256 -0.18 -2.08 -20.90
C ALA A 256 -1.67 -2.35 -20.63
N ARG A 257 -2.51 -1.31 -20.75
CA ARG A 257 -3.97 -1.39 -20.57
C ARG A 257 -4.72 -0.85 -21.76
N ALA A 258 -5.90 -1.42 -22.00
CA ALA A 258 -6.85 -0.87 -22.95
C ALA A 258 -7.52 0.38 -22.36
N TYR A 259 -7.67 1.40 -23.19
CA TYR A 259 -8.39 2.63 -22.88
C TYR A 259 -9.52 2.85 -23.89
N LYS A 260 -10.52 3.60 -23.46
CA LYS A 260 -11.66 4.00 -24.30
C LYS A 260 -11.89 5.49 -24.12
N LEU A 261 -11.86 6.22 -25.23
CA LEU A 261 -12.29 7.61 -25.31
C LEU A 261 -13.68 7.64 -25.95
N THR A 262 -14.67 8.22 -25.28
CA THR A 262 -15.99 8.49 -25.83
C THR A 262 -16.29 9.98 -25.75
N PHE A 263 -17.07 10.50 -26.68
CA PHE A 263 -17.49 11.90 -26.68
C PHE A 263 -18.74 12.07 -27.52
N TRP A 264 -19.53 13.09 -27.23
CA TRP A 264 -20.67 13.48 -28.05
C TRP A 264 -20.27 14.61 -28.98
N ALA A 265 -20.60 14.48 -30.25
CA ALA A 265 -20.38 15.54 -31.22
C ALA A 265 -21.62 15.78 -32.07
N ARG A 266 -21.79 17.03 -32.50
CA ARG A 266 -22.78 17.44 -33.48
C ARG A 266 -22.19 18.45 -34.44
N GLU A 267 -22.67 18.41 -35.68
CA GLU A 267 -22.42 19.50 -36.61
C GLU A 267 -23.37 20.66 -36.30
N ASN A 268 -22.87 21.88 -36.51
CA ASN A 268 -23.68 23.07 -36.48
C ASN A 268 -23.68 23.69 -37.88
N VAL A 269 -24.79 23.48 -38.57
CA VAL A 269 -25.00 23.94 -39.93
C VAL A 269 -25.11 25.46 -39.94
N ALA A 270 -24.30 26.13 -40.76
CA ALA A 270 -24.28 27.58 -40.83
C ALA A 270 -25.67 28.15 -41.23
N PRO A 271 -26.11 29.28 -40.64
CA PRO A 271 -27.34 29.93 -41.05
C PRO A 271 -27.17 30.54 -42.45
N GLY A 272 -28.03 30.18 -43.41
CA GLY A 272 -27.99 30.73 -44.78
C GLY A 272 -28.52 29.76 -45.83
N THR A 273 -28.50 30.17 -47.11
CA THR A 273 -29.05 29.38 -48.23
C THR A 273 -28.09 28.33 -48.80
N HIS A 274 -26.79 28.40 -48.48
CA HIS A 274 -25.76 27.49 -48.99
C HIS A 274 -24.70 27.12 -47.93
N PRO A 275 -25.07 26.46 -46.83
CA PRO A 275 -24.08 25.94 -45.89
C PRO A 275 -23.21 24.88 -46.56
N VAL A 276 -21.91 24.95 -46.33
CA VAL A 276 -20.91 24.01 -46.83
C VAL A 276 -20.34 23.23 -45.65
N SER A 277 -20.70 21.95 -45.58
CA SER A 277 -20.13 20.97 -44.65
C SER A 277 -18.88 20.34 -45.28
N ALA A 278 -17.70 20.84 -44.90
CA ALA A 278 -16.43 20.40 -45.47
C ALA A 278 -15.32 20.42 -44.42
N PHE A 279 -15.40 19.55 -43.41
CA PHE A 279 -14.37 19.44 -42.38
C PHE A 279 -14.17 18.00 -41.89
N ASN A 280 -13.06 17.77 -41.19
CA ASN A 280 -12.84 16.55 -40.40
C ASN A 280 -12.68 16.92 -38.92
N LEU A 281 -13.38 16.22 -38.04
CA LEU A 281 -13.09 16.21 -36.61
C LEU A 281 -12.15 15.04 -36.30
N VAL A 282 -10.96 15.35 -35.81
CA VAL A 282 -9.96 14.35 -35.41
C VAL A 282 -9.93 14.25 -33.90
N ALA A 283 -10.30 13.08 -33.36
CA ALA A 283 -10.17 12.73 -31.95
C ALA A 283 -8.94 11.84 -31.75
N GLU A 284 -8.11 12.17 -30.77
CA GLU A 284 -6.81 11.54 -30.59
C GLU A 284 -6.47 11.35 -29.12
N VAL A 285 -5.88 10.19 -28.81
CA VAL A 285 -5.22 9.89 -27.55
C VAL A 285 -3.75 9.63 -27.86
N ARG A 286 -2.83 10.29 -27.15
CA ARG A 286 -1.38 10.04 -27.22
C ARG A 286 -0.81 9.78 -25.85
N PHE A 287 0.02 8.76 -25.71
CA PHE A 287 0.72 8.43 -24.48
C PHE A 287 2.17 8.90 -24.52
N PHE A 288 2.67 9.30 -23.36
CA PHE A 288 4.06 9.70 -23.17
C PHE A 288 4.68 8.92 -22.01
N ASP A 289 5.98 8.69 -22.09
CA ASP A 289 6.76 8.08 -21.02
C ASP A 289 7.06 9.09 -19.89
N ARG A 290 7.84 8.67 -18.89
CA ARG A 290 8.27 9.54 -17.77
C ARG A 290 9.10 10.74 -18.22
N ASN A 291 9.81 10.62 -19.34
CA ASN A 291 10.68 11.66 -19.89
C ASN A 291 9.92 12.61 -20.83
N GLY A 292 8.61 12.38 -21.05
CA GLY A 292 7.79 13.16 -21.97
C GLY A 292 7.98 12.77 -23.43
N VAL A 293 8.61 11.63 -23.72
CA VAL A 293 8.75 11.11 -25.09
C VAL A 293 7.42 10.48 -25.50
N GLN A 294 6.92 10.89 -26.67
CA GLN A 294 5.71 10.31 -27.24
C GLN A 294 5.97 8.85 -27.64
N ILE A 295 5.12 7.94 -27.19
CA ILE A 295 5.28 6.50 -27.46
C ILE A 295 4.31 6.05 -28.56
N ASP A 296 3.00 6.09 -28.28
CA ASP A 296 1.95 5.62 -29.19
C ASP A 296 0.56 6.17 -28.78
N GLY A 297 -0.50 5.81 -29.50
CA GLY A 297 -1.87 6.00 -29.06
C GLY A 297 -2.90 5.62 -30.11
N ALA A 298 -4.07 6.24 -30.06
CA ALA A 298 -5.14 6.00 -31.03
C ALA A 298 -5.63 7.31 -31.63
N VAL A 299 -6.11 7.24 -32.87
CA VAL A 299 -6.67 8.39 -33.58
C VAL A 299 -7.88 7.95 -34.40
N GLN A 300 -8.91 8.79 -34.42
CA GLN A 300 -10.07 8.63 -35.28
C GLN A 300 -10.33 9.96 -35.99
N SER A 301 -10.39 9.93 -37.32
CA SER A 301 -10.79 11.06 -38.14
C SER A 301 -12.21 10.86 -38.62
N ILE A 302 -13.10 11.79 -38.28
CA ILE A 302 -14.53 11.74 -38.58
C ILE A 302 -14.82 12.87 -39.57
N GLY A 303 -15.12 12.53 -40.82
CA GLY A 303 -15.58 13.51 -41.79
C GLY A 303 -16.96 14.04 -41.43
N SER A 304 -17.21 15.31 -41.73
CA SER A 304 -18.45 16.02 -41.39
C SER A 304 -19.72 15.27 -41.83
N VAL A 305 -19.67 14.56 -42.97
CA VAL A 305 -20.78 13.72 -43.47
C VAL A 305 -21.25 12.63 -42.50
N ASN A 306 -20.39 12.24 -41.54
CA ASN A 306 -20.67 11.21 -40.53
C ASN A 306 -21.01 11.83 -39.17
N ILE A 307 -21.12 13.15 -39.07
CA ILE A 307 -21.52 13.87 -37.87
C ILE A 307 -22.93 14.41 -38.14
N PRO A 308 -23.94 14.09 -37.32
CA PRO A 308 -25.30 14.51 -37.63
C PRO A 308 -25.47 16.03 -37.59
N ASP A 309 -26.22 16.52 -38.57
CA ASP A 309 -26.65 17.90 -38.63
C ASP A 309 -27.51 18.25 -37.41
N ASN A 310 -27.00 19.17 -36.61
CA ASN A 310 -27.70 19.76 -35.48
C ASN A 310 -28.22 18.79 -34.41
N ASN A 311 -27.69 17.56 -34.37
CA ASN A 311 -28.07 16.56 -33.39
C ASN A 311 -26.83 15.84 -32.85
N TYR A 312 -26.82 15.55 -31.56
CA TYR A 312 -25.67 14.92 -30.91
C TYR A 312 -25.64 13.41 -31.19
N GLN A 313 -24.45 12.91 -31.50
CA GLN A 313 -24.15 11.48 -31.59
C GLN A 313 -22.87 11.17 -30.82
N GLN A 314 -22.86 10.01 -30.16
CA GLN A 314 -21.68 9.53 -29.46
C GLN A 314 -20.70 8.84 -30.42
N PHE A 315 -19.42 9.16 -30.26
CA PHE A 315 -18.29 8.53 -30.96
C PHE A 315 -17.39 7.81 -29.96
N THR A 316 -16.58 6.87 -30.44
CA THR A 316 -15.69 6.06 -29.59
C THR A 316 -14.36 5.79 -30.29
N VAL A 317 -13.27 6.11 -29.60
CA VAL A 317 -11.90 5.74 -29.96
C VAL A 317 -11.41 4.69 -28.98
N ASN A 318 -11.13 3.49 -29.48
CA ASN A 318 -10.56 2.41 -28.68
C ASN A 318 -9.03 2.43 -28.77
N VAL A 319 -8.37 2.37 -27.62
CA VAL A 319 -6.94 2.13 -27.48
C VAL A 319 -6.79 0.69 -27.00
N PRO A 320 -6.38 -0.27 -27.84
CA PRO A 320 -6.33 -1.69 -27.46
C PRO A 320 -5.28 -1.99 -26.40
N ALA A 321 -4.15 -1.28 -26.41
CA ALA A 321 -3.15 -1.33 -25.35
C ALA A 321 -2.36 0.00 -25.29
N SER A 322 -2.22 0.57 -24.11
CA SER A 322 -1.26 1.63 -23.84
C SER A 322 0.16 1.04 -23.85
N PRO A 323 1.17 1.72 -24.42
CA PRO A 323 2.53 1.19 -24.46
C PRO A 323 3.12 0.90 -23.08
N ALA A 324 4.08 -0.02 -23.04
CA ALA A 324 4.94 -0.20 -21.87
C ALA A 324 5.60 1.15 -21.53
N GLY A 325 5.55 1.54 -20.25
CA GLY A 325 6.12 2.80 -19.79
C GLY A 325 5.22 4.04 -19.91
N ALA A 326 3.98 3.93 -20.40
CA ALA A 326 3.03 5.05 -20.40
C ALA A 326 2.82 5.64 -18.98
N ARG A 327 2.93 6.96 -18.86
CA ARG A 327 2.79 7.71 -17.59
C ARG A 327 1.83 8.89 -17.69
N THR A 328 1.72 9.51 -18.85
CA THR A 328 0.76 10.57 -19.12
C THR A 328 0.06 10.31 -20.44
N ALA A 329 -1.13 10.89 -20.60
CA ALA A 329 -1.87 10.85 -21.84
C ALA A 329 -2.32 12.26 -22.25
N LEU A 330 -2.41 12.52 -23.55
CA LEU A 330 -3.00 13.71 -24.12
C LEU A 330 -4.27 13.28 -24.87
N VAL A 331 -5.41 13.81 -24.45
CA VAL A 331 -6.66 13.74 -25.21
C VAL A 331 -6.78 15.03 -26.02
N ARG A 332 -6.97 14.92 -27.33
CA ARG A 332 -7.02 16.07 -28.25
C ARG A 332 -8.13 15.91 -29.27
N PHE A 333 -8.86 17.00 -29.50
CA PHE A 333 -9.79 17.16 -30.61
C PHE A 333 -9.30 18.26 -31.53
N THR A 334 -9.26 17.97 -32.83
CA THR A 334 -8.84 18.92 -33.86
C THR A 334 -9.92 19.01 -34.93
N PHE A 335 -10.48 20.20 -35.09
CA PHE A 335 -11.33 20.56 -36.21
C PHE A 335 -10.46 21.02 -37.38
N ASN A 336 -10.50 20.29 -38.49
CA ASN A 336 -9.74 20.55 -39.71
C ASN A 336 -10.68 20.88 -40.87
N PRO A 337 -10.97 22.16 -41.13
CA PRO A 337 -11.80 22.56 -42.25
C PRO A 337 -11.04 22.47 -43.58
N ALA A 338 -11.77 22.12 -44.64
CA ALA A 338 -11.32 22.30 -46.02
C ALA A 338 -11.70 23.69 -46.52
N THR A 339 -11.12 24.09 -47.66
CA THR A 339 -11.41 25.38 -48.29
C THR A 339 -12.92 25.52 -48.57
N GLY A 340 -13.50 26.62 -48.09
CA GLY A 340 -14.92 26.94 -48.30
C GLY A 340 -15.88 26.35 -47.26
N ASN A 341 -15.38 25.66 -46.24
CA ASN A 341 -16.20 25.21 -45.12
C ASN A 341 -16.85 26.41 -44.39
N THR A 342 -18.14 26.28 -44.08
CA THR A 342 -18.87 27.29 -43.31
C THR A 342 -19.38 26.76 -41.97
N ASN A 343 -19.37 25.44 -41.79
CA ASN A 343 -20.00 24.80 -40.64
C ASN A 343 -19.00 24.58 -39.50
N THR A 344 -19.52 24.48 -38.29
CA THR A 344 -18.73 24.28 -37.06
C THR A 344 -19.10 22.95 -36.41
N VAL A 345 -18.32 22.51 -35.42
CA VAL A 345 -18.60 21.29 -34.67
C VAL A 345 -18.65 21.59 -33.18
N LYS A 346 -19.60 20.98 -32.48
CA LYS A 346 -19.72 21.08 -31.02
C LYS A 346 -19.40 19.73 -30.40
N ILE A 347 -18.67 19.74 -29.29
CA ILE A 347 -18.25 18.55 -28.55
C ILE A 347 -18.68 18.70 -27.09
N ASP A 348 -19.18 17.62 -26.52
CA ASP A 348 -19.67 17.55 -25.15
C ASP A 348 -19.45 16.15 -24.56
N ASP A 349 -19.55 16.03 -23.23
CA ASP A 349 -19.56 14.78 -22.46
C ASP A 349 -18.44 13.79 -22.85
N VAL A 350 -17.19 14.25 -22.70
CA VAL A 350 -16.00 13.47 -23.04
C VAL A 350 -15.62 12.52 -21.90
N SER A 351 -15.57 11.22 -22.14
CA SER A 351 -15.04 10.25 -21.18
C SER A 351 -13.77 9.58 -21.68
N PHE A 352 -12.71 9.59 -20.86
CA PHE A 352 -11.50 8.81 -21.08
C PHE A 352 -11.28 7.85 -19.91
N GLU A 353 -11.48 6.57 -20.18
CA GLU A 353 -11.53 5.52 -19.15
C GLU A 353 -10.54 4.40 -19.46
N CYS A 354 -9.98 3.81 -18.41
CA CYS A 354 -9.23 2.56 -18.50
C CYS A 354 -10.22 1.39 -18.45
N VAL A 355 -10.26 0.57 -19.49
CA VAL A 355 -11.27 -0.49 -19.66
C VAL A 355 -10.72 -1.90 -19.42
N GLY A 356 -9.46 -2.03 -19.01
CA GLY A 356 -8.84 -3.29 -18.59
C GLY A 356 -7.93 -3.90 -19.66
N GLY A 357 -7.87 -5.23 -19.73
CA GLY A 357 -7.05 -5.99 -20.69
C GLY A 357 -5.69 -6.43 -20.14
N PHE A 358 -5.24 -7.61 -20.57
CA PHE A 358 -3.86 -8.07 -20.46
C PHE A 358 -3.17 -7.85 -21.82
N PRO A 359 -1.86 -7.57 -21.86
CA PRO A 359 -1.13 -7.52 -23.12
C PRO A 359 -1.36 -8.84 -23.85
N THR A 360 -1.86 -8.76 -25.08
CA THR A 360 -1.72 -9.91 -25.99
C THR A 360 -0.22 -10.01 -26.26
N SER A 361 0.31 -11.18 -25.93
CA SER A 361 1.72 -11.58 -25.99
C SER A 361 2.39 -11.30 -27.32
#